data_AF-A0A4Q0IZG0-F1
#
_entry.id   AF-A0A4Q0IZG0-F1
#
_cell.length_a   1.000
_cell.length_b   1.000
_cell.length_c   1.000
_cell.angle_alpha   90.00
_cell.angle_beta   90.00
_cell.angle_gamma   90.00
#
_symmetry.space_group_name_H-M   'P 1'
#
loop_
_entity.id
_entity.type
_entity.pdbx_description
1 polymer ?
#
loop_
_entity_poly.entity_id
_entity_poly.type
_entity_poly.pdbx_seq_one_letter_code
_entity_poly.pdbx_strand_id
1 'polypeptide(L)'
;MKKVIGKVTEHERNEIQTLFERRNGLAELAKILTADNAELYERLIMDMGETGSKFQNWWDSMSQKYQWESAEGGHWEINFDTCEIVLVTPE
;
A
#
# COMPACT_ATOMS: atom_id res chain seq x y z
N MET A 1 11.48 -14.45 8.12
CA MET A 1 11.42 -15.34 6.93
C MET A 1 10.57 -14.71 5.82
N LYS A 2 10.77 -15.06 4.53
CA LYS A 2 9.88 -14.67 3.42
C LYS A 2 9.27 -15.92 2.76
N LYS A 3 7.96 -15.92 2.51
CA LYS A 3 7.23 -17.04 1.87
C LYS A 3 6.25 -16.50 0.84
N VAL A 4 6.29 -17.01 -0.39
CA VAL A 4 5.24 -16.73 -1.39
C VAL A 4 3.97 -17.47 -0.96
N ILE A 5 2.88 -16.73 -0.75
CA ILE A 5 1.61 -17.26 -0.25
C ILE A 5 0.46 -17.10 -1.25
N GLY A 6 0.70 -16.41 -2.37
CA GLY A 6 -0.33 -16.20 -3.37
C GLY A 6 0.17 -15.40 -4.56
N LYS A 7 -0.75 -15.16 -5.49
CA LYS A 7 -0.53 -14.32 -6.66
C LYS A 7 -1.84 -13.59 -6.99
N VAL A 8 -1.74 -12.30 -7.28
CA VAL A 8 -2.89 -11.50 -7.76
C VAL A 8 -2.87 -11.41 -9.28
N THR A 9 -3.98 -10.98 -9.88
CA THR A 9 -4.02 -10.64 -11.29
C THR A 9 -3.22 -9.37 -11.56
N GLU A 10 -2.81 -9.17 -12.82
CA GLU A 10 -2.14 -7.93 -13.23
C GLU A 10 -3.01 -6.70 -12.99
N HIS A 11 -4.33 -6.82 -13.15
CA HIS A 11 -5.27 -5.73 -12.91
C HIS A 11 -5.24 -5.31 -11.44
N GLU A 12 -5.39 -6.26 -10.51
CA GLU A 12 -5.33 -6.00 -9.08
C GLU A 12 -3.95 -5.45 -8.65
N ARG A 13 -2.86 -6.01 -9.20
CA ARG A 13 -1.50 -5.48 -9.02
C ARG A 13 -1.39 -4.02 -9.47
N ASN A 14 -1.97 -3.67 -10.62
CA ASN A 14 -1.94 -2.30 -11.15
C ASN A 14 -2.74 -1.33 -10.26
N GLU A 15 -3.85 -1.77 -9.67
CA GLU A 15 -4.63 -0.96 -8.71
C GLU A 15 -3.79 -0.56 -7.50
N ILE A 16 -3.16 -1.54 -6.83
CA ILE A 16 -2.34 -1.26 -5.65
C ILE A 16 -1.04 -0.54 -6.00
N GLN A 17 -0.48 -0.77 -7.18
CA GLN A 17 0.68 -0.03 -7.68
C GLN A 17 0.37 1.45 -7.85
N THR A 18 -0.78 1.78 -8.43
CA THR A 18 -1.23 3.18 -8.58
C THR A 18 -1.37 3.88 -7.22
N LEU A 19 -1.92 3.17 -6.23
CA LEU A 19 -2.04 3.69 -4.86
C LEU A 19 -0.67 3.86 -4.19
N PHE A 20 0.25 2.92 -4.40
CA PHE A 20 1.62 2.98 -3.89
C PHE A 20 2.37 4.20 -4.45
N GLU A 21 2.33 4.39 -5.77
CA GLU A 21 2.96 5.52 -6.46
C GLU A 21 2.39 6.85 -5.99
N ARG A 22 1.05 6.95 -5.87
CA ARG A 22 0.40 8.15 -5.31
C ARG A 22 0.85 8.43 -3.89
N ARG A 23 0.88 7.41 -3.02
CA ARG A 23 1.33 7.55 -1.62
C ARG A 23 2.77 8.05 -1.55
N ASN A 24 3.66 7.53 -2.39
CA ASN A 24 5.05 7.98 -2.45
C ASN A 24 5.14 9.43 -2.93
N GLY A 25 4.39 9.80 -3.97
CA GLY A 25 4.34 11.17 -4.46
C GLY A 25 3.87 12.18 -3.40
N LEU A 26 2.82 11.83 -2.64
CA LEU A 26 2.33 12.65 -1.53
C LEU A 26 3.36 12.74 -0.38
N ALA A 27 4.05 11.63 -0.07
CA ALA A 27 5.09 11.63 0.95
C ALA A 27 6.30 12.50 0.58
N GLU A 28 6.71 12.51 -0.69
CA GLU A 28 7.76 13.43 -1.17
C GLU A 28 7.26 14.89 -1.15
N LEU A 29 6.01 15.14 -1.53
CA LEU A 29 5.41 16.47 -1.47
C LEU A 29 5.37 17.01 -0.04
N ALA A 30 5.06 16.16 0.95
CA ALA A 30 5.04 16.52 2.36
C ALA A 30 6.41 16.99 2.90
N LYS A 31 7.52 16.56 2.30
CA LYS A 31 8.86 17.00 2.72
C LYS A 31 9.19 18.42 2.28
N ILE A 32 8.57 18.89 1.19
CA ILE A 32 8.86 20.21 0.59
C ILE A 32 7.76 21.24 0.86
N LEU A 33 6.56 20.80 1.24
CA LEU A 33 5.46 21.69 1.55
C LEU A 33 5.65 22.28 2.95
N THR A 34 5.64 23.60 3.07
CA THR A 34 5.65 24.29 4.36
C THR A 34 4.21 24.61 4.81
N ALA A 35 4.01 24.70 6.13
CA ALA A 35 2.71 25.01 6.73
C ALA A 35 2.19 26.43 6.38
N ASP A 36 3.06 27.26 5.82
CA ASP A 36 2.80 28.64 5.41
C ASP A 36 1.73 28.73 4.31
N ASN A 37 1.46 27.63 3.62
CA ASN A 37 0.33 27.47 2.71
C ASN A 37 -0.69 26.47 3.29
N ALA A 38 -1.47 26.94 4.26
CA ALA A 38 -2.44 26.14 5.01
C ALA A 38 -3.42 25.37 4.11
N GLU A 39 -3.92 25.99 3.04
CA GLU A 39 -4.85 25.33 2.10
C GLU A 39 -4.20 24.13 1.40
N LEU A 40 -2.98 24.31 0.88
CA LEU A 40 -2.26 23.20 0.23
C LEU A 40 -1.89 22.11 1.24
N TYR A 41 -1.55 22.49 2.47
CA TYR A 41 -1.22 21.54 3.53
C TYR A 41 -2.44 20.71 3.93
N GLU A 42 -3.60 21.33 4.15
CA GLU A 42 -4.85 20.62 4.45
C GLU A 42 -5.25 19.66 3.33
N ARG A 43 -5.14 20.09 2.06
CA ARG A 43 -5.40 19.23 0.90
C ARG A 43 -4.44 18.04 0.84
N LEU A 44 -3.16 18.26 1.10
CA LEU A 44 -2.17 17.20 1.15
C LEU A 44 -2.50 16.17 2.23
N ILE A 45 -2.84 16.62 3.45
CA ILE A 45 -3.22 15.73 4.55
C ILE A 45 -4.48 14.92 4.22
N MET A 46 -5.49 15.56 3.61
CA MET A 46 -6.71 14.89 3.18
C MET A 46 -6.42 13.80 2.14
N ASP A 47 -5.62 14.12 1.13
CA ASP A 47 -5.22 13.18 0.07
C ASP A 47 -4.38 12.02 0.62
N MET A 48 -3.49 12.28 1.56
CA MET A 48 -2.70 11.25 2.24
C MET A 48 -3.60 10.29 3.03
N GLY A 49 -4.59 10.83 3.75
CA GLY A 49 -5.58 10.04 4.47
C GLY A 49 -6.39 9.14 3.54
N GLU A 50 -6.98 9.73 2.48
CA GLU A 50 -7.78 8.99 1.51
C GLU A 50 -6.97 7.90 0.79
N THR A 51 -5.76 8.24 0.33
CA THR A 51 -4.86 7.30 -0.35
C THR A 51 -4.44 6.17 0.59
N GLY A 52 -4.13 6.49 1.86
CA GLY A 52 -3.79 5.52 2.89
C GLY A 52 -4.93 4.53 3.16
N SER A 53 -6.16 5.02 3.32
CA SER A 53 -7.34 4.17 3.51
C SER A 53 -7.61 3.27 2.31
N LYS A 54 -7.53 3.79 1.09
CA LYS A 54 -7.68 2.98 -0.14
C LYS A 54 -6.60 1.90 -0.26
N PHE A 55 -5.36 2.23 0.08
CA PHE A 55 -4.24 1.29 0.06
C PHE A 55 -4.46 0.14 1.04
N GLN A 56 -4.87 0.44 2.28
CA GLN A 56 -5.18 -0.60 3.28
C GLN A 56 -6.38 -1.45 2.88
N ASN A 57 -7.46 -0.82 2.41
CA ASN A 57 -8.68 -1.53 1.99
C ASN A 57 -8.42 -2.54 0.87
N TRP A 58 -7.48 -2.25 -0.03
CA TRP A 58 -7.07 -3.18 -1.07
C TRP A 58 -6.42 -4.44 -0.47
N TRP A 59 -5.49 -4.29 0.48
CA TRP A 59 -4.86 -5.42 1.19
C TRP A 59 -5.89 -6.26 1.96
N ASP A 60 -6.81 -5.59 2.65
CA ASP A 60 -7.88 -6.27 3.41
C ASP A 60 -8.80 -7.05 2.47
N SER A 61 -9.19 -6.44 1.34
CA SER A 61 -10.07 -7.07 0.36
C SER A 61 -9.40 -8.26 -0.33
N MET A 62 -8.14 -8.13 -0.74
CA MET A 62 -7.42 -9.19 -1.44
C MET A 62 -7.04 -10.34 -0.52
N SER A 63 -6.61 -10.05 0.71
CA SER A 63 -6.34 -11.10 1.69
C SER A 63 -7.58 -11.92 2.02
N GLN A 64 -8.75 -11.29 2.12
CA GLN A 64 -10.02 -12.00 2.28
C GLN A 64 -10.42 -12.77 1.01
N LYS A 65 -10.29 -12.18 -0.18
CA LYS A 65 -10.63 -12.84 -1.45
C LYS A 65 -9.81 -14.11 -1.68
N TYR A 66 -8.51 -14.05 -1.43
CA TYR A 66 -7.57 -15.14 -1.70
C TYR A 66 -7.22 -15.98 -0.46
N GLN A 67 -7.78 -15.64 0.71
CA GLN A 67 -7.56 -16.32 1.99
C GLN A 67 -6.06 -16.44 2.33
N TRP A 68 -5.35 -15.32 2.24
CA TRP A 68 -3.91 -15.27 2.48
C TRP A 68 -3.56 -15.65 3.91
N GLU A 69 -2.52 -16.47 4.05
CA GLU A 69 -1.90 -16.78 5.33
C GLU A 69 -1.37 -15.49 5.98
N SER A 70 -1.58 -15.37 7.28
CA SER A 70 -1.01 -14.31 8.12
C SER A 70 -0.25 -14.92 9.29
N ALA A 71 0.66 -14.15 9.87
CA ALA A 71 1.42 -14.55 11.05
C ALA A 71 1.51 -13.37 12.01
N GLU A 72 1.61 -13.66 13.32
CA GLU A 72 1.80 -12.65 14.34
C GLU A 72 3.10 -11.85 14.07
N GLY A 73 2.99 -10.52 14.08
CA GLY A 73 4.11 -9.63 13.74
C GLY A 73 4.56 -9.67 12.27
N GLY A 74 3.84 -10.40 11.41
CA GLY A 74 4.12 -10.45 9.98
C GLY A 74 3.37 -9.39 9.17
N HIS A 75 3.82 -9.19 7.93
CA HIS A 75 3.16 -8.32 6.95
C HIS A 75 3.22 -8.94 5.56
N TRP A 76 2.35 -8.46 4.67
CA TRP A 76 2.37 -8.85 3.27
C TRP A 76 3.16 -7.85 2.42
N GLU A 77 3.88 -8.38 1.44
CA GLU A 77 4.54 -7.63 0.38
C GLU A 77 4.01 -8.12 -0.96
N ILE A 78 4.01 -7.24 -1.97
CA ILE A 78 3.71 -7.60 -3.36
C ILE A 78 4.98 -7.40 -4.19
N ASN A 79 5.29 -8.37 -5.03
CA ASN A 79 6.24 -8.18 -6.11
C ASN A 79 5.49 -7.61 -7.32
N PHE A 80 5.77 -6.36 -7.66
CA PHE A 80 5.10 -5.67 -8.76
C PHE A 80 5.43 -6.26 -10.14
N ASP A 81 6.57 -6.95 -10.31
CA ASP A 81 6.92 -7.57 -11.59
C ASP A 81 6.24 -8.92 -11.77
N THR A 82 6.18 -9.73 -10.71
CA THR A 82 5.69 -11.13 -10.78
C THR A 82 4.24 -11.29 -10.33
N CYS A 83 3.64 -10.25 -9.73
CA CYS A 83 2.32 -10.27 -9.07
C CYS A 83 2.25 -11.21 -7.85
N GLU A 84 3.37 -11.70 -7.35
CA GLU A 84 3.42 -12.59 -6.19
C GLU A 84 3.19 -11.83 -4.89
N ILE A 85 2.47 -12.47 -3.98
CA ILE A 85 2.22 -11.98 -2.62
C ILE A 85 3.08 -12.79 -1.67
N VAL A 86 3.85 -12.08 -0.86
CA VAL A 86 4.86 -12.63 0.04
C VAL A 86 4.48 -12.31 1.47
N LEU A 87 4.34 -13.33 2.32
CA LEU A 87 4.30 -13.15 3.76
C LEU A 87 5.73 -13.01 4.27
N VAL A 88 6.00 -11.90 4.95
CA VAL A 88 7.25 -11.63 5.65
C VAL A 88 6.99 -11.72 7.14
N THR A 89 7.78 -12.52 7.83
CA THR A 89 7.71 -12.69 9.29
C THR A 89 9.03 -12.29 9.94
N PRO A 90 9.03 -11.89 11.22
CA PRO A 90 10.24 -11.84 12.04
C PRO A 90 10.96 -13.20 12.03
N GLU A 91 12.27 -13.20 12.27
CA GLU A 91 13.04 -14.42 12.53
C GLU A 91 12.73 -14.99 13.92
#